data_AF-A0ABD1WEM4-F1
#
_entry.id   AF-A0ABD1WEM4-F1
#
_cell.length_a   1.000
_cell.length_b   1.000
_cell.length_c   1.000
_cell.angle_alpha   90.00
_cell.angle_beta   90.00
_cell.angle_gamma   90.00
#
_symmetry.space_group_name_H-M   'P 1'
#
loop_
_entity.id
_entity.type
_entity.pdbx_description
1 polymer ?
#
loop_
_entity_poly.entity_id
_entity_poly.type
_entity_poly.pdbx_seq_one_letter_code
_entity_poly.pdbx_strand_id
1 'polypeptide(L)'
;MAFTIQFVKEFTRLGLNRSVGGVLALAFSHELSPVVTSIVVAGRIGSAFAVELGTMQVSEQTDTLRVLGTNPVDYLITPRVIASWFALPFPTLTCFTVGMASSALLADGVSINIILDSAQRALKSWDIISAMIKSLVFGAIISIVSCAWGVTTLGGAKGVGESTHQLSLSLLLVFL
;
A
#
# COMPACT_ATOMS: atom_id res chain seq x y z
N MET A 1 3.77 14.50 7.61
CA MET A 1 4.06 15.41 8.74
C MET A 1 5.55 15.44 9.07
N ALA A 2 6.15 14.37 9.62
CA ALA A 2 7.60 14.37 9.92
C ALA A 2 8.47 14.64 8.69
N PHE A 3 8.16 13.97 7.56
CA PHE A 3 8.83 14.20 6.28
C PHE A 3 8.77 15.67 5.84
N THR A 4 7.57 16.28 5.88
CA THR A 4 7.36 17.69 5.54
C THR A 4 8.22 18.62 6.38
N ILE A 5 8.23 18.46 7.71
CA ILE A 5 8.99 19.33 8.62
C ILE A 5 10.49 19.23 8.32
N GLN A 6 11.00 18.02 8.12
CA GLN A 6 12.42 17.80 7.79
C GLN A 6 12.77 18.44 6.43
N PHE A 7 11.95 18.22 5.40
CA PHE A 7 12.19 18.77 4.07
C PHE A 7 12.11 20.30 4.02
N VAL A 8 11.08 20.88 4.65
CA VAL A 8 10.90 22.34 4.71
C VAL A 8 12.09 22.99 5.42
N LYS A 9 12.56 22.42 6.54
CA LYS A 9 13.70 22.94 7.28
C LYS A 9 14.98 22.95 6.43
N GLU A 10 15.25 21.86 5.71
CA GLU A 10 16.46 21.75 4.89
C GLU A 10 16.41 22.67 3.66
N PHE A 11 15.27 22.75 2.97
CA PHE A 11 15.12 23.66 1.84
C PHE A 11 15.13 25.14 2.24
N THR A 12 14.65 25.45 3.45
CA THR A 12 14.74 26.82 4.00
C THR A 12 16.18 27.21 4.29
N ARG A 13 16.99 26.27 4.78
CA ARG A 13 18.43 26.47 4.95
C ARG A 13 19.15 26.74 3.62
N LEU A 14 18.67 26.15 2.53
CA LEU A 14 19.19 26.33 1.17
C LEU A 14 18.59 27.55 0.44
N GLY A 15 17.62 28.26 1.04
CA GLY A 15 16.94 29.40 0.40
C GLY A 15 15.94 29.02 -0.69
N LEU A 16 15.52 27.76 -0.79
CA LEU A 16 14.70 27.20 -1.87
C LEU A 16 13.19 27.09 -1.52
N ASN A 17 12.67 28.02 -0.72
CA ASN A 17 11.29 27.98 -0.18
C ASN A 17 10.20 27.86 -1.25
N ARG A 18 10.42 28.40 -2.45
CA ARG A 18 9.44 28.39 -3.55
C ARG A 18 9.30 27.04 -4.26
N SER A 19 10.28 26.14 -4.14
CA SER A 19 10.27 24.83 -4.82
C SER A 19 9.89 23.68 -3.90
N VAL A 20 9.74 23.93 -2.59
CA VAL A 20 9.46 22.90 -1.58
C VAL A 20 8.16 22.16 -1.87
N GLY A 21 7.10 22.89 -2.24
CA GLY A 21 5.80 22.30 -2.54
C GLY A 21 5.85 21.32 -3.71
N GLY A 22 6.53 21.69 -4.80
CA GLY A 22 6.69 20.82 -5.97
C GLY A 22 7.46 19.53 -5.66
N VAL A 23 8.57 19.63 -4.93
CA VAL A 23 9.37 18.46 -4.56
C VAL A 23 8.60 17.51 -3.63
N LEU A 24 7.90 18.07 -2.62
CA LEU A 24 7.05 17.28 -1.74
C LEU A 24 5.97 16.54 -2.53
N ALA A 25 5.30 17.24 -3.45
CA ALA A 25 4.20 16.67 -4.21
C ALA A 25 4.66 15.55 -5.16
N LEU A 26 5.81 15.73 -5.82
CA LEU A 26 6.43 14.68 -6.62
C LEU A 26 6.82 13.47 -5.75
N ALA A 27 7.48 13.69 -4.60
CA ALA A 27 7.87 12.62 -3.69
C ALA A 27 6.68 11.81 -3.17
N PHE A 28 5.58 12.48 -2.79
CA PHE A 28 4.35 11.80 -2.38
C PHE A 28 3.73 11.01 -3.54
N SER A 29 3.66 11.59 -4.75
CA SER A 29 3.01 10.95 -5.89
C SER A 29 3.77 9.71 -6.39
N HIS A 30 5.09 9.76 -6.54
CA HIS A 30 5.85 8.68 -7.18
C HIS A 30 6.14 7.50 -6.26
N GLU A 31 6.48 7.79 -5.00
CA GLU A 31 7.08 6.81 -4.10
C GLU A 31 6.33 6.72 -2.77
N LEU A 32 6.19 7.84 -2.06
CA LEU A 32 5.80 7.80 -0.66
C LEU A 32 4.37 7.29 -0.46
N SER A 33 3.39 7.80 -1.22
CA SER A 33 1.99 7.40 -1.04
C SER A 33 1.73 5.95 -1.46
N PRO A 34 2.15 5.48 -2.66
CA PRO A 34 1.94 4.10 -3.07
C PRO A 34 2.63 3.08 -2.15
N VAL A 35 3.88 3.34 -1.74
CA VAL A 35 4.68 2.40 -0.94
C VAL A 35 4.21 2.35 0.51
N VAL A 36 3.93 3.49 1.14
CA VAL A 36 3.47 3.49 2.55
C VAL A 36 2.10 2.83 2.68
N THR A 37 1.19 3.08 1.72
CA THR A 37 -0.15 2.47 1.77
C THR A 37 -0.11 0.98 1.49
N SER A 38 0.71 0.52 0.54
CA SER A 38 0.87 -0.91 0.27
C SER A 38 1.49 -1.66 1.44
N ILE A 39 2.47 -1.09 2.16
CA ILE A 39 3.03 -1.66 3.39
C ILE A 39 1.96 -1.87 4.46
N VAL A 40 1.14 -0.84 4.72
CA VAL A 40 0.07 -0.92 5.73
C VAL A 40 -0.97 -1.96 5.34
N VAL A 41 -1.35 -2.00 4.06
CA VAL A 41 -2.32 -2.97 3.53
C VAL A 41 -1.77 -4.40 3.58
N ALA A 42 -0.50 -4.62 3.23
CA ALA A 42 0.17 -5.91 3.38
C ALA A 42 0.13 -6.38 4.83
N GLY A 43 0.50 -5.51 5.77
CA GLY A 43 0.52 -5.85 7.20
C GLY A 43 -0.86 -6.16 7.79
N ARG A 44 -1.91 -5.43 7.40
CA ARG A 44 -3.27 -5.60 7.95
C ARG A 44 -4.12 -6.57 7.16
N ILE A 45 -4.32 -6.30 5.87
CA ILE A 45 -5.23 -7.05 5.00
C ILE A 45 -4.55 -8.34 4.53
N GLY A 46 -3.26 -8.28 4.16
CA GLY A 46 -2.50 -9.45 3.77
C GLY A 46 -2.43 -10.50 4.89
N SER A 47 -2.10 -10.08 6.11
CA SER A 47 -2.12 -10.96 7.29
C SER A 47 -3.51 -11.54 7.55
N ALA A 48 -4.58 -10.74 7.43
CA ALA A 48 -5.94 -11.23 7.60
C ALA A 48 -6.30 -12.32 6.58
N PHE A 49 -5.93 -12.14 5.30
CA PHE A 49 -6.14 -13.15 4.27
C PHE A 49 -5.36 -14.43 4.53
N ALA A 50 -4.08 -14.32 4.94
CA ALA A 50 -3.26 -15.48 5.27
C ALA A 50 -3.83 -16.26 6.46
N VAL A 51 -4.28 -15.56 7.51
CA VAL A 51 -4.91 -16.18 8.69
C VAL A 51 -6.21 -16.87 8.33
N GLU A 52 -7.09 -16.21 7.59
CA GLU A 52 -8.41 -16.76 7.24
C GLU A 52 -8.29 -17.98 6.30
N LEU A 53 -7.42 -17.92 5.30
CA LEU A 53 -7.15 -19.08 4.45
C LEU A 53 -6.44 -20.20 5.21
N GLY A 54 -5.53 -19.84 6.12
CA GLY A 54 -4.82 -20.83 6.91
C GLY A 54 -5.70 -21.54 7.93
N THR A 55 -6.68 -20.84 8.53
CA THR A 55 -7.68 -21.50 9.39
C THR A 55 -8.59 -22.41 8.57
N MET A 56 -9.00 -22.01 7.36
CA MET A 56 -9.77 -22.86 6.44
C MET A 56 -8.97 -24.11 6.01
N GLN A 57 -7.66 -23.97 5.80
CA GLN A 57 -6.78 -25.07 5.45
C GLN A 57 -6.62 -26.06 6.61
N VAL A 58 -6.36 -25.56 7.82
CA VAL A 58 -6.20 -26.39 9.02
C VAL A 58 -7.50 -27.10 9.43
N SER A 59 -8.65 -26.50 9.12
CA SER A 59 -9.97 -27.08 9.39
C SER A 59 -10.52 -27.94 8.25
N GLU A 60 -9.69 -28.26 7.24
CA GLU A 60 -10.05 -29.07 6.07
C GLU A 60 -11.23 -28.53 5.23
N GLN A 61 -11.59 -27.25 5.40
CA GLN A 61 -12.68 -26.62 4.65
C GLN A 61 -12.33 -26.47 3.17
N THR A 62 -11.06 -26.20 2.85
CA THR A 62 -10.55 -26.12 1.47
C THR A 62 -10.62 -27.47 0.76
N ASP A 63 -10.32 -28.57 1.46
CA ASP A 63 -10.44 -29.92 0.92
C ASP A 63 -11.90 -30.36 0.79
N THR A 64 -12.76 -29.93 1.71
CA THR A 64 -14.21 -30.10 1.59
C THR A 64 -14.75 -29.48 0.30
N LEU A 65 -14.30 -28.27 -0.06
CA LEU A 65 -14.69 -27.63 -1.34
C LEU A 65 -14.27 -28.44 -2.56
N ARG A 66 -13.09 -29.09 -2.53
CA ARG A 66 -12.62 -29.96 -3.60
C ARG A 66 -13.50 -31.21 -3.75
N VAL A 67 -13.92 -31.82 -2.63
CA VAL A 67 -14.85 -32.96 -2.63
C VAL A 67 -16.22 -32.57 -3.19
N LEU A 68 -16.66 -31.34 -2.96
CA LEU A 68 -17.90 -30.78 -3.51
C LEU A 68 -17.78 -30.39 -5.00
N GLY A 69 -16.64 -30.64 -5.65
CA GLY A 69 -16.42 -30.31 -7.06
C GLY A 69 -16.15 -28.83 -7.34
N THR A 70 -15.91 -28.01 -6.31
CA THR A 70 -15.60 -26.58 -6.46
C THR A 70 -14.09 -26.35 -6.35
N ASN A 71 -13.52 -25.57 -7.27
CA ASN A 71 -12.11 -25.19 -7.19
C ASN A 71 -11.90 -24.12 -6.09
N PRO A 72 -11.15 -24.40 -5.02
CA PRO A 72 -10.93 -23.43 -3.94
C PRO A 72 -10.19 -22.17 -4.41
N VAL A 73 -9.36 -22.26 -5.45
CA VAL A 73 -8.64 -21.09 -6.00
C VAL A 73 -9.64 -20.09 -6.58
N ASP A 74 -10.57 -20.56 -7.41
CA ASP A 74 -11.56 -19.71 -8.06
C ASP A 74 -12.58 -19.14 -7.08
N TYR A 75 -12.92 -19.91 -6.03
CA TYR A 75 -13.93 -19.51 -5.06
C TYR A 75 -13.39 -18.61 -3.93
N LEU A 76 -12.15 -18.83 -3.47
CA LEU A 76 -11.58 -18.11 -2.32
C LEU A 76 -10.55 -17.06 -2.73
N ILE A 77 -9.63 -17.40 -3.64
CA ILE A 77 -8.44 -16.59 -3.93
C ILE A 77 -8.77 -15.51 -4.96
N THR A 78 -9.33 -15.91 -6.11
CA THR A 78 -9.67 -15.00 -7.22
C THR A 78 -10.49 -13.78 -6.77
N PRO A 79 -11.59 -13.92 -6.00
CA PRO A 79 -12.35 -12.74 -5.56
C PRO A 79 -11.56 -11.81 -4.63
N ARG A 80 -10.67 -12.34 -3.77
CA ARG A 80 -9.82 -11.53 -2.88
C ARG A 80 -8.76 -10.76 -3.66
N VAL A 81 -8.18 -11.40 -4.68
CA VAL A 81 -7.19 -10.74 -5.56
C VAL A 81 -7.85 -9.61 -6.34
N ILE A 82 -9.03 -9.83 -6.94
CA ILE A 82 -9.75 -8.79 -7.66
C ILE A 82 -10.16 -7.65 -6.71
N ALA A 83 -10.69 -7.98 -5.52
CA ALA A 83 -11.10 -6.98 -4.55
C ALA A 83 -9.93 -6.09 -4.11
N SER A 84 -8.77 -6.69 -3.77
CA SER A 84 -7.58 -5.95 -3.36
C SER A 84 -6.94 -5.15 -4.50
N TRP A 85 -6.96 -5.69 -5.73
CA TRP A 85 -6.53 -4.98 -6.93
C TRP A 85 -7.29 -3.67 -7.07
N PHE A 86 -8.62 -3.67 -6.99
CA PHE A 86 -9.43 -2.46 -7.09
C PHE A 86 -9.43 -1.59 -5.82
N ALA A 87 -9.24 -2.18 -4.64
CA ALA A 87 -9.35 -1.46 -3.38
C ALA A 87 -8.13 -0.58 -3.10
N LEU A 88 -6.91 -0.99 -3.49
CA LEU A 88 -5.66 -0.33 -3.09
C LEU A 88 -5.40 1.09 -3.64
N PRO A 89 -5.84 1.46 -4.85
CA PRO A 89 -5.70 2.84 -5.33
C PRO A 89 -6.43 3.87 -4.46
N PHE A 90 -7.54 3.48 -3.84
CA PHE A 90 -8.36 4.39 -3.03
C PHE A 90 -7.61 4.90 -1.77
N PRO A 91 -7.02 4.05 -0.90
CA PRO A 91 -6.19 4.51 0.20
C PRO A 91 -4.91 5.21 -0.27
N THR A 92 -4.35 4.87 -1.44
CA THR A 92 -3.19 5.60 -2.00
C THR A 92 -3.55 7.06 -2.33
N LEU A 93 -4.72 7.30 -2.96
CA LEU A 93 -5.21 8.64 -3.26
C LEU A 93 -5.51 9.44 -2.00
N THR A 94 -6.15 8.84 -0.99
CA THR A 94 -6.42 9.54 0.28
C THR A 94 -5.13 9.83 1.05
N CYS A 95 -4.14 8.95 1.00
CA CYS A 95 -2.82 9.19 1.57
C CYS A 95 -2.13 10.39 0.90
N PHE A 96 -2.23 10.50 -0.43
CA PHE A 96 -1.68 11.63 -1.18
C PHE A 96 -2.36 12.96 -0.81
N THR A 97 -3.70 13.00 -0.79
CA THR A 97 -4.44 14.23 -0.48
C THR A 97 -4.22 14.68 0.97
N VAL A 98 -4.26 13.75 1.93
CA VAL A 98 -4.00 14.04 3.34
C VAL A 98 -2.53 14.43 3.56
N GLY A 99 -1.60 13.78 2.85
CA GLY A 99 -0.17 14.11 2.89
C GLY A 99 0.13 15.53 2.40
N MET A 100 -0.50 15.93 1.30
CA MET A 100 -0.39 17.28 0.75
C MET A 100 -1.09 18.33 1.62
N ALA A 101 -2.30 18.06 2.09
CA ALA A 101 -3.03 18.96 2.99
C ALA A 101 -2.25 19.20 4.31
N SER A 102 -1.72 18.12 4.90
CA SER A 102 -0.86 18.21 6.08
C SER A 102 0.40 19.01 5.78
N SER A 103 0.98 18.85 4.59
CA SER A 103 2.20 19.57 4.21
C SER A 103 1.97 21.08 4.06
N ALA A 104 0.80 21.49 3.59
CA ALA A 104 0.42 22.90 3.54
C ALA A 104 0.25 23.51 4.93
N LEU A 105 -0.35 22.76 5.88
CA LEU A 105 -0.62 23.25 7.24
C LEU A 105 0.62 23.32 8.14
N LEU A 106 1.57 22.40 7.98
CA LEU A 106 2.74 22.24 8.87
C LEU A 106 4.01 22.94 8.38
N ALA A 107 3.96 23.63 7.24
CA ALA A 107 5.10 24.33 6.69
C ALA A 107 5.30 25.69 7.37
N ASP A 108 5.95 25.66 8.53
CA ASP A 108 6.27 26.87 9.28
C ASP A 108 7.24 27.75 8.49
N GLY A 109 6.89 29.03 8.29
CA GLY A 109 7.70 30.00 7.54
C GLY A 109 7.50 30.01 6.00
N VAL A 110 6.60 29.19 5.44
CA VAL A 110 6.26 29.22 4.01
C VAL A 110 4.74 29.36 3.85
N SER A 111 4.31 30.34 3.05
CA SER A 111 2.87 30.54 2.81
C SER A 111 2.23 29.33 2.12
N ILE A 112 1.06 28.92 2.60
CA ILE A 112 0.25 27.83 2.02
C ILE A 112 0.08 27.98 0.50
N ASN A 113 -0.18 29.19 0.02
CA ASN A 113 -0.34 29.47 -1.41
C ASN A 113 0.91 29.14 -2.23
N ILE A 114 2.11 29.37 -1.69
CA ILE A 114 3.37 29.07 -2.37
C ILE A 114 3.52 27.55 -2.53
N ILE A 115 3.15 26.78 -1.51
CA ILE A 115 3.24 25.32 -1.52
C ILE A 115 2.27 24.72 -2.51
N LEU A 116 1.01 25.18 -2.49
CA LEU A 116 -0.03 24.67 -3.39
C LEU A 116 0.26 25.04 -4.85
N ASP A 117 0.66 26.27 -5.13
CA ASP A 117 1.00 26.71 -6.49
C ASP A 117 2.27 26.02 -7.01
N SER A 118 3.28 25.84 -6.16
CA SER A 118 4.50 25.06 -6.49
C SER A 118 4.18 23.59 -6.76
N ALA A 119 3.29 22.99 -5.96
CA ALA A 119 2.83 21.61 -6.14
C ALA A 119 2.06 21.44 -7.44
N GLN A 120 1.10 22.33 -7.74
CA GLN A 120 0.32 22.29 -8.97
C GLN A 120 1.16 22.46 -10.23
N ARG A 121 2.21 23.29 -10.17
CA ARG A 121 3.15 23.47 -11.30
C ARG A 121 4.07 22.28 -11.52
N ALA A 122 4.43 21.55 -10.45
CA ALA A 122 5.30 20.39 -10.54
C ALA A 122 4.55 19.10 -10.91
N LEU A 123 3.32 18.93 -10.40
CA LEU A 123 2.51 17.73 -10.66
C LEU A 123 2.00 17.72 -12.09
N LYS A 124 2.30 16.63 -12.79
CA LYS A 124 1.63 16.28 -14.04
C LYS A 124 0.52 15.28 -13.76
N SER A 125 -0.54 15.30 -14.57
CA SER A 125 -1.59 14.28 -14.49
C SER A 125 -1.04 12.87 -14.65
N TRP A 126 0.06 12.72 -15.40
CA TRP A 126 0.78 11.45 -15.55
C TRP A 126 1.33 10.90 -14.24
N ASP A 127 1.79 11.76 -13.33
CA ASP A 127 2.38 11.31 -12.06
C ASP A 127 1.32 10.61 -11.20
N ILE A 128 0.10 11.16 -11.15
CA ILE A 128 -1.04 10.57 -10.43
C ILE A 128 -1.46 9.24 -11.07
N ILE A 129 -1.56 9.19 -12.41
CA ILE A 129 -1.93 7.97 -13.12
C ILE A 129 -0.89 6.87 -12.88
N SER A 130 0.40 7.21 -12.93
CA SER A 130 1.48 6.26 -12.66
C SER A 130 1.42 5.71 -11.23
N ALA A 131 1.09 6.55 -10.25
CA ALA A 131 0.90 6.15 -8.86
C ALA A 131 -0.30 5.20 -8.68
N MET A 132 -1.39 5.46 -9.40
CA MET A 132 -2.55 4.58 -9.41
C MET A 132 -2.23 3.23 -10.04
N ILE A 133 -1.52 3.19 -11.17
CA ILE A 133 -1.11 1.94 -11.81
C ILE A 133 -0.17 1.14 -10.88
N LYS A 134 0.81 1.80 -10.25
CA LYS A 134 1.69 1.15 -9.25
C LYS A 134 0.89 0.54 -8.10
N SER A 135 -0.09 1.27 -7.54
CA SER A 135 -0.90 0.76 -6.41
C SER A 135 -1.80 -0.42 -6.79
N LEU A 136 -2.33 -0.46 -8.02
CA LEU A 136 -3.04 -1.63 -8.56
C LEU A 136 -2.13 -2.88 -8.57
N VAL A 137 -0.92 -2.73 -9.10
CA VAL A 137 0.07 -3.83 -9.18
C VAL A 137 0.46 -4.32 -7.79
N PHE A 138 0.71 -3.40 -6.85
CA PHE A 138 1.00 -3.77 -5.47
C PHE A 138 -0.15 -4.54 -4.82
N GLY A 139 -1.41 -4.19 -5.11
CA GLY A 139 -2.55 -4.93 -4.56
C GLY A 139 -2.69 -6.34 -5.07
N ALA A 140 -2.37 -6.55 -6.34
CA ALA A 140 -2.25 -7.89 -6.92
C ALA A 140 -1.19 -8.72 -6.20
N ILE A 141 0.02 -8.16 -6.08
CA ILE A 141 1.16 -8.88 -5.51
C ILE A 141 0.88 -9.23 -4.05
N ILE A 142 0.41 -8.27 -3.26
CA ILE A 142 0.10 -8.48 -1.85
C ILE A 142 -0.94 -9.59 -1.69
N SER A 143 -2.05 -9.55 -2.44
CA SER A 143 -3.10 -10.54 -2.29
C SER A 143 -2.70 -11.92 -2.76
N ILE A 144 -2.01 -12.04 -3.89
CA ILE A 144 -1.50 -13.32 -4.42
C ILE A 144 -0.54 -13.95 -3.41
N VAL A 145 0.45 -13.19 -2.95
CA VAL A 145 1.45 -13.70 -1.98
C VAL A 145 0.77 -14.07 -0.66
N SER A 146 -0.14 -13.24 -0.15
CA SER A 146 -0.86 -13.52 1.10
C SER A 146 -1.73 -14.78 0.99
N CYS A 147 -2.41 -14.97 -0.14
CA CYS A 147 -3.24 -16.15 -0.36
C CYS A 147 -2.40 -17.41 -0.57
N ALA A 148 -1.26 -17.31 -1.28
CA ALA A 148 -0.34 -18.42 -1.47
C ALA A 148 0.17 -18.94 -0.12
N TRP A 149 0.66 -18.06 0.75
CA TRP A 149 1.11 -18.46 2.08
C TRP A 149 -0.02 -19.00 2.95
N GLY A 150 -1.22 -18.41 2.87
CA GLY A 150 -2.40 -18.89 3.59
C GLY A 150 -2.78 -20.33 3.24
N VAL A 151 -2.79 -20.69 1.96
CA VAL A 151 -3.15 -22.06 1.52
C VAL A 151 -2.05 -23.08 1.80
N THR A 152 -0.79 -22.66 1.90
CA THR A 152 0.35 -23.56 2.22
C THR A 152 0.55 -23.80 3.72
N THR A 153 -0.26 -23.20 4.59
CA THR A 153 -0.16 -23.41 6.05
C THR A 153 -0.40 -24.87 6.42
N LEU A 154 0.47 -25.39 7.30
CA LEU A 154 0.42 -26.76 7.83
C LEU A 154 0.66 -26.72 9.34
N GLY A 155 0.14 -27.70 10.08
CA GLY A 155 0.51 -27.88 11.50
C GLY A 155 -0.29 -27.04 12.51
N GLY A 156 -1.56 -26.75 12.23
CA GLY A 156 -2.48 -26.16 13.21
C GLY A 156 -2.29 -24.65 13.42
N ALA A 157 -2.78 -24.13 14.54
CA ALA A 157 -2.74 -22.69 14.86
C ALA A 157 -1.31 -22.11 14.90
N LYS A 158 -0.28 -22.93 15.17
CA LYS A 158 1.12 -22.51 15.15
C LYS A 158 1.61 -22.23 13.72
N GLY A 159 1.21 -23.05 12.75
CA GLY A 159 1.53 -22.86 11.33
C GLY A 159 0.94 -21.58 10.75
N VAL A 160 -0.27 -21.21 11.19
CA VAL A 160 -0.92 -19.95 10.79
C VAL A 160 -0.10 -18.73 11.21
N GLY A 161 0.50 -18.78 12.41
CA GLY A 161 1.43 -17.74 12.89
C GLY A 161 2.71 -17.68 12.06
N GLU A 162 3.33 -18.82 11.76
CA GLU A 162 4.57 -18.88 10.97
C GLU A 162 4.38 -18.39 9.53
N SER A 163 3.27 -18.74 8.88
CA SER A 163 2.98 -18.24 7.53
C SER A 163 2.71 -16.74 7.49
N THR A 164 2.25 -16.14 8.60
CA THR A 164 2.14 -14.69 8.73
C THR A 164 3.52 -14.02 8.81
N HIS A 165 4.54 -14.68 9.37
CA HIS A 165 5.92 -14.16 9.36
C HIS A 165 6.53 -14.17 7.96
N GLN A 166 6.21 -15.16 7.14
CA GLN A 166 6.65 -15.23 5.74
C GLN A 166 6.00 -14.16 4.86
N LEU A 167 4.94 -13.51 5.33
CA LEU A 167 4.33 -12.35 4.68
C LEU A 167 5.29 -11.15 4.55
N SER A 168 6.38 -11.11 5.32
CA SER A 168 7.49 -10.16 5.15
C SER A 168 8.09 -10.19 3.74
N LEU A 169 7.97 -11.29 3.00
CA LEU A 169 8.39 -11.39 1.60
C LEU A 169 7.52 -10.53 0.67
N SER A 170 6.23 -10.36 0.96
CA SER A 170 5.36 -9.46 0.19
C SER A 170 5.78 -8.00 0.31
N LEU A 171 6.26 -7.61 1.50
CA LEU A 171 6.86 -6.30 1.72
C LEU A 171 8.12 -6.11 0.89
N LEU A 172 8.97 -7.14 0.79
CA LEU A 172 10.21 -7.10 0.02
C LEU A 172 9.93 -6.95 -1.49
N LEU A 173 8.87 -7.59 -2.00
CA LEU A 173 8.43 -7.47 -3.39
C LEU A 173 7.81 -6.11 -3.72
N VAL A 174 7.27 -5.39 -2.75
CA VAL A 174 6.78 -4.01 -2.93
C VAL A 174 7.94 -3.02 -3.10
N PHE A 175 9.12 -3.33 -2.56
CA PHE A 175 10.31 -2.49 -2.65
C PHE A 175 11.18 -2.74 -3.89
N LEU A 176 10.89 -3.78 -4.67
CA LEU A 176 11.69 -4.25 -5.80
C LEU A 176 11.03 -3.87 -7.12
#